data_AF-A0A2N2DQS0-F1
#
_entry.id   AF-A0A2N2DQS0-F1
#
_cell.length_a   1.000
_cell.length_b   1.000
_cell.length_c   1.000
_cell.angle_alpha   90.00
_cell.angle_beta   90.00
_cell.angle_gamma   90.00
#
_symmetry.space_group_name_H-M   'P 1'
#
loop_
_entity.id
_entity.type
_entity.pdbx_description
1 polymer ?
#
loop_
_entity_poly.entity_id
_entity_poly.type
_entity_poly.pdbx_seq_one_letter_code
_entity_poly.pdbx_strand_id
1 'polypeptide(L)'
;MEIYPGSITDCDGKRFLTKEFRTDDIISYKQHLLTVGASGSFLPMHFIASATGLTAYYRIDGFVAFPEWLAQQDWLGEVQAAKLCGIFSQILRRLLEAEDLFLDLEDLILDSDSVFMHTKERYVKLAFESRAGYHQPLQRSFLALLNSTTSIIDDEQWSIYSEEILRQSKEENWGLTGILKKTTEQSRYILERKWPERENFRAGAPGQI
;
A
#
# COMPACT_ATOMS: atom_id res chain seq x y z
N MET A 1 -17.74 3.42 -6.97
CA MET A 1 -16.54 3.17 -7.78
C MET A 1 -16.43 1.67 -7.89
N GLU A 2 -16.69 1.09 -9.05
CA GLU A 2 -16.60 -0.37 -9.23
C GLU A 2 -15.12 -0.72 -9.38
N ILE A 3 -14.53 -1.18 -8.28
CA ILE A 3 -13.29 -1.98 -8.25
C ILE A 3 -13.66 -3.30 -8.91
N TYR A 4 -12.88 -3.79 -9.88
CA TYR A 4 -13.17 -5.10 -10.46
C TYR A 4 -12.93 -6.16 -9.38
N PRO A 5 -13.98 -6.81 -8.85
CA PRO A 5 -13.79 -7.76 -7.77
C PRO A 5 -12.97 -8.93 -8.32
N GLY A 6 -11.78 -9.12 -7.77
CA GLY A 6 -10.95 -10.26 -8.16
C GLY A 6 -11.53 -11.55 -7.62
N SER A 7 -11.32 -12.65 -8.35
CA SER A 7 -11.68 -14.00 -7.89
C SER A 7 -10.44 -14.74 -7.44
N ILE A 8 -10.53 -15.44 -6.31
CA ILE A 8 -9.46 -16.32 -5.84
C ILE A 8 -9.69 -17.72 -6.39
N THR A 9 -8.66 -18.30 -7.01
CA THR A 9 -8.69 -19.67 -7.56
C THR A 9 -7.51 -20.47 -7.03
N ASP A 10 -7.76 -21.70 -6.60
CA ASP A 10 -6.74 -22.68 -6.25
C ASP A 10 -6.48 -23.62 -7.43
N CYS A 11 -5.21 -23.76 -7.84
CA CYS A 11 -4.80 -24.61 -8.96
C CYS A 11 -3.47 -25.29 -8.63
N ASP A 12 -3.44 -26.62 -8.66
CA ASP A 12 -2.25 -27.45 -8.35
C ASP A 12 -1.55 -27.08 -7.03
N GLY A 13 -2.33 -26.77 -5.99
CA GLY A 13 -1.81 -26.36 -4.68
C GLY A 13 -1.23 -24.95 -4.62
N LYS A 14 -1.44 -24.15 -5.66
CA LYS A 14 -1.10 -22.71 -5.69
C LYS A 14 -2.38 -21.88 -5.69
N ARG A 15 -2.31 -20.74 -5.02
CA ARG A 15 -3.43 -19.80 -4.90
C ARG A 15 -3.18 -18.58 -5.76
N PHE A 16 -4.17 -18.24 -6.59
CA PHE A 16 -4.12 -17.11 -7.50
C PHE A 16 -5.27 -16.14 -7.23
N LEU A 17 -4.97 -14.85 -7.23
CA LEU A 17 -5.96 -13.79 -7.43
C LEU A 17 -6.04 -13.51 -8.92
N THR A 18 -7.25 -13.51 -9.47
CA THR A 18 -7.50 -13.18 -10.87
C THR A 18 -8.23 -11.85 -10.96
N LYS A 19 -7.73 -10.93 -11.79
CA LYS A 19 -8.41 -9.66 -12.12
C LYS A 19 -8.53 -9.51 -13.63
N GLU A 20 -9.65 -8.96 -14.06
CA GLU A 20 -9.91 -8.65 -15.46
C GLU A 20 -9.69 -7.17 -15.73
N PHE A 21 -9.03 -6.89 -16.84
CA PHE A 21 -8.70 -5.56 -17.34
C PHE A 21 -9.17 -5.44 -18.78
N ARG A 22 -9.41 -4.22 -19.23
CA ARG A 22 -9.48 -3.94 -20.66
C ARG A 22 -8.08 -4.08 -21.26
N THR A 23 -8.02 -4.43 -22.54
CA THR A 23 -6.74 -4.67 -23.24
C THR A 23 -5.81 -3.45 -23.20
N ASP A 24 -6.39 -2.26 -23.16
CA ASP A 24 -5.76 -0.94 -23.15
C ASP A 24 -5.50 -0.38 -21.74
N ASP A 25 -5.96 -1.03 -20.66
CA ASP A 25 -5.73 -0.57 -19.28
C ASP A 25 -4.27 -0.69 -18.84
N ILE A 26 -3.51 -1.60 -19.45
CA ILE A 26 -2.10 -1.84 -19.15
C ILE A 26 -1.34 -1.99 -20.47
N ILE A 27 -0.46 -1.05 -20.78
CA ILE A 27 0.36 -1.10 -21.98
C ILE A 27 1.36 -2.26 -21.95
N SER A 28 1.63 -2.85 -23.13
CA SER A 28 2.36 -4.12 -23.25
C SER A 28 3.76 -4.13 -22.62
N TYR A 29 4.47 -3.00 -22.59
CA TYR A 29 5.78 -2.94 -21.93
C TYR A 29 5.65 -3.10 -20.40
N LYS A 30 4.63 -2.48 -19.77
CA LYS A 30 4.36 -2.62 -18.33
C LYS A 30 3.99 -4.07 -18.03
N GLN A 31 3.15 -4.69 -18.88
CA GLN A 31 2.81 -6.12 -18.76
C GLN A 31 4.07 -7.00 -18.76
N HIS A 32 5.02 -6.73 -19.66
CA HIS A 32 6.27 -7.47 -19.75
C HIS A 32 7.12 -7.31 -18.48
N LEU A 33 7.37 -6.08 -18.03
CA LEU A 33 8.16 -5.78 -16.81
C LEU A 33 7.58 -6.46 -15.56
N LEU A 34 6.26 -6.41 -15.42
CA LEU A 34 5.53 -7.04 -14.32
C LEU A 34 5.58 -8.57 -14.41
N THR A 35 5.51 -9.15 -15.62
CA THR A 35 5.57 -10.61 -15.83
C THR A 35 6.94 -11.20 -15.56
N VAL A 36 8.01 -10.52 -15.97
CA VAL A 36 9.39 -10.99 -15.72
C VAL A 36 9.82 -10.76 -14.26
N GLY A 37 8.98 -10.10 -13.45
CA GLY A 37 9.27 -9.82 -12.06
C GLY A 37 10.46 -8.86 -11.88
N ALA A 38 10.63 -7.91 -12.80
CA ALA A 38 11.73 -6.94 -12.74
C ALA A 38 11.71 -6.12 -11.45
N SER A 39 10.53 -5.93 -10.86
CA SER A 39 10.34 -5.31 -9.55
C SER A 39 10.01 -6.33 -8.47
N GLY A 40 10.76 -6.30 -7.38
CA GLY A 40 10.39 -7.01 -6.15
C GLY A 40 9.13 -6.48 -5.47
N SER A 41 8.64 -5.31 -5.90
CA SER A 41 7.54 -4.58 -5.27
C SER A 41 6.19 -5.23 -5.44
N PHE A 42 5.98 -5.90 -6.57
CA PHE A 42 4.69 -6.47 -6.92
C PHE A 42 4.63 -7.99 -6.65
N LEU A 43 3.42 -8.48 -6.45
CA LEU A 43 3.13 -9.91 -6.49
C LEU A 43 3.60 -10.49 -7.84
N PRO A 44 4.16 -11.71 -7.86
CA PRO A 44 4.41 -12.40 -9.12
C PRO A 44 3.10 -12.51 -9.89
N MET A 45 3.09 -12.09 -11.16
CA MET A 45 1.87 -12.08 -11.96
C MET A 45 2.13 -12.48 -13.41
N HIS A 46 1.08 -12.98 -14.05
CA HIS A 46 1.06 -13.27 -15.48
C HIS A 46 -0.16 -12.65 -16.13
N PHE A 47 0.00 -12.14 -17.35
CA PHE A 47 -1.10 -11.61 -18.15
C PHE A 47 -1.44 -12.58 -19.28
N ILE A 48 -2.73 -12.84 -19.48
CA ILE A 48 -3.25 -13.62 -20.60
C ILE A 48 -4.24 -12.72 -21.34
N ALA A 49 -3.90 -12.40 -22.59
CA ALA A 49 -4.81 -11.68 -23.48
C ALA A 49 -5.85 -12.65 -24.06
N SER A 50 -7.10 -12.20 -24.12
CA SER A 50 -8.22 -12.89 -24.77
C SER A 50 -8.90 -11.96 -25.77
N ALA A 51 -9.86 -12.48 -26.54
CA ALA A 51 -10.64 -11.66 -27.47
C ALA A 51 -11.46 -10.55 -26.75
N THR A 52 -11.72 -10.73 -25.45
CA THR A 52 -12.60 -9.87 -24.66
C THR A 52 -11.86 -8.96 -23.68
N GLY A 53 -10.56 -9.12 -23.50
CA GLY A 53 -9.79 -8.32 -22.54
C GLY A 53 -8.45 -8.94 -22.15
N LEU A 54 -7.92 -8.46 -21.03
CA LEU A 54 -6.66 -8.89 -20.45
C LEU A 54 -6.93 -9.44 -19.04
N THR A 55 -6.53 -10.68 -18.79
CA THR A 55 -6.67 -11.29 -17.47
C THR A 55 -5.31 -11.35 -16.79
N ALA A 56 -5.20 -10.77 -15.59
CA ALA A 56 -4.01 -10.88 -14.75
C ALA A 56 -4.20 -11.96 -13.68
N TYR A 57 -3.21 -12.82 -13.53
CA TYR A 57 -3.14 -13.87 -12.51
C TYR A 57 -2.01 -13.56 -11.55
N TYR A 58 -2.33 -13.09 -10.34
CA TYR A 58 -1.36 -12.82 -9.28
C TYR A 58 -1.20 -14.05 -8.41
N ARG A 59 0.04 -14.53 -8.25
CA ARG A 59 0.34 -15.62 -7.32
C ARG A 59 0.37 -15.06 -5.90
N ILE A 60 -0.54 -15.54 -5.05
CA ILE A 60 -0.70 -15.06 -3.67
C ILE A 60 -0.28 -16.10 -2.62
N ASP A 61 0.45 -17.14 -3.03
CA ASP A 61 1.00 -18.15 -2.11
C ASP A 61 1.83 -17.50 -1.00
N GLY A 62 1.44 -17.73 0.25
CA GLY A 62 2.10 -17.15 1.43
C GLY A 62 1.74 -15.68 1.71
N PHE A 63 0.81 -15.10 0.95
CA PHE A 63 0.30 -13.75 1.16
C PHE A 63 -1.17 -13.75 1.58
N VAL A 64 -1.55 -12.69 2.28
CA VAL A 64 -2.93 -12.39 2.67
C VAL A 64 -3.22 -10.93 2.32
N ALA A 65 -4.42 -10.63 1.83
CA ALA A 65 -4.83 -9.27 1.53
C ALA A 65 -4.84 -8.42 2.81
N PHE A 66 -4.51 -7.13 2.71
CA PHE A 66 -4.36 -6.27 3.88
C PHE A 66 -5.62 -6.18 4.76
N PRO A 67 -6.86 -6.07 4.22
CA PRO A 67 -8.07 -6.14 5.05
C PRO A 67 -8.21 -7.45 5.81
N GLU A 68 -7.90 -8.58 5.16
CA GLU A 68 -7.94 -9.90 5.80
C GLU A 68 -6.84 -10.01 6.88
N TRP A 69 -5.65 -9.47 6.61
CA TRP A 69 -4.57 -9.40 7.60
C TRP A 69 -4.96 -8.61 8.85
N LEU A 70 -5.60 -7.43 8.66
CA LEU A 70 -6.10 -6.59 9.75
C LEU A 70 -7.15 -7.33 10.60
N ALA A 71 -8.05 -8.08 9.95
CA ALA A 71 -9.09 -8.86 10.62
C ALA A 71 -8.54 -10.06 11.42
N GLN A 72 -7.37 -10.59 11.03
CA GLN A 72 -6.71 -11.72 11.69
C GLN A 72 -5.80 -11.32 12.86
N GLN A 73 -5.49 -10.03 13.04
CA GLN A 73 -4.61 -9.60 14.11
C GLN A 73 -5.34 -9.66 15.46
N ASP A 74 -4.71 -10.32 16.44
CA ASP A 74 -5.07 -10.15 17.84
C ASP A 74 -4.33 -8.92 18.36
N TRP A 75 -5.05 -7.81 18.48
CA TRP A 75 -4.49 -6.51 18.85
C TRP A 75 -4.22 -6.36 20.36
N LEU A 76 -4.37 -7.42 21.14
CA LEU A 76 -4.15 -7.39 22.59
C LEU A 76 -2.67 -7.11 22.92
N GLY A 77 -2.40 -5.90 23.42
CA GLY A 77 -1.14 -5.54 24.07
C GLY A 77 -0.01 -5.04 23.15
N GLU A 78 -0.24 -4.91 21.85
CA GLU A 78 0.73 -4.33 20.90
C GLU A 78 0.32 -2.93 20.44
N VAL A 79 1.31 -2.07 20.18
CA VAL A 79 1.06 -0.72 19.65
C VAL A 79 0.71 -0.83 18.16
N GLN A 80 -0.58 -0.86 17.83
CA GLN A 80 -1.08 -1.06 16.45
C GLN A 80 -0.53 0.02 15.52
N ALA A 81 -0.50 1.26 16.00
CA ALA A 81 0.08 2.40 15.27
C ALA A 81 1.52 2.16 14.79
N ALA A 82 2.39 1.56 15.60
CA ALA A 82 3.78 1.28 15.22
C ALA A 82 3.87 0.24 14.10
N LYS A 83 3.07 -0.83 14.19
CA LYS A 83 2.97 -1.85 13.14
C LYS A 83 2.49 -1.24 11.83
N LEU A 84 1.44 -0.43 11.89
CA LEU A 84 0.88 0.24 10.72
C LEU A 84 1.88 1.20 10.10
N CYS A 85 2.59 2.01 10.89
CA CYS A 85 3.67 2.84 10.35
C CYS A 85 4.74 2.00 9.62
N GLY A 86 5.07 0.82 10.16
CA GLY A 86 5.96 -0.13 9.49
C GLY A 86 5.42 -0.61 8.14
N ILE A 87 4.14 -0.96 8.07
CA ILE A 87 3.47 -1.39 6.83
C ILE A 87 3.44 -0.26 5.81
N PHE A 88 3.00 0.93 6.20
CA PHE A 88 2.92 2.10 5.32
C PHE A 88 4.32 2.54 4.83
N SER A 89 5.34 2.44 5.68
CA SER A 89 6.74 2.65 5.25
C SER A 89 7.17 1.63 4.19
N GLN A 90 6.76 0.37 4.32
CA GLN A 90 7.04 -0.64 3.31
C GLN A 90 6.28 -0.37 2.01
N ILE A 91 5.00 -0.01 2.06
CA ILE A 91 4.23 0.39 0.88
C ILE A 91 4.95 1.52 0.13
N LEU A 92 5.35 2.59 0.83
CA LEU A 92 6.08 3.71 0.23
C LEU A 92 7.39 3.27 -0.42
N ARG A 93 8.17 2.39 0.22
CA ARG A 93 9.40 1.84 -0.38
C ARG A 93 9.10 1.07 -1.65
N ARG A 94 8.06 0.24 -1.66
CA ARG A 94 7.65 -0.56 -2.81
C ARG A 94 7.20 0.32 -3.99
N LEU A 95 6.51 1.42 -3.70
CA LEU A 95 6.13 2.43 -4.68
C LEU A 95 7.35 3.14 -5.29
N LEU A 96 8.26 3.64 -4.44
CA LEU A 96 9.51 4.29 -4.89
C LEU A 96 10.39 3.34 -5.73
N GLU A 97 10.56 2.10 -5.29
CA GLU A 97 11.28 1.06 -6.04
C GLU A 97 10.62 0.76 -7.41
N ALA A 98 9.31 0.94 -7.53
CA ALA A 98 8.60 0.76 -8.80
C ALA A 98 8.76 1.99 -9.73
N GLU A 99 8.75 3.22 -9.19
CA GLU A 99 9.07 4.44 -9.94
C GLU A 99 10.49 4.37 -10.55
N ASP A 100 11.46 3.86 -9.78
CA ASP A 100 12.86 3.70 -10.22
C ASP A 100 13.03 2.73 -11.40
N LEU A 101 12.05 1.85 -11.65
CA LEU A 101 12.05 0.89 -12.75
C LEU A 101 11.33 1.39 -14.02
N PHE A 102 11.08 2.70 -14.12
CA PHE A 102 10.34 3.33 -15.23
C PHE A 102 8.92 2.77 -15.43
N LEU A 103 8.34 2.20 -14.38
CA LEU A 103 6.90 1.98 -14.34
C LEU A 103 6.28 3.35 -14.09
N ASP A 104 5.62 3.90 -15.10
CA ASP A 104 4.75 5.03 -14.90
C ASP A 104 3.56 4.58 -14.02
N LEU A 105 3.50 5.12 -12.81
CA LEU A 105 2.51 4.78 -11.79
C LEU A 105 1.38 5.81 -11.70
N GLU A 106 1.28 6.76 -12.64
CA GLU A 106 0.17 7.74 -12.65
C GLU A 106 -1.20 7.05 -12.81
N ASP A 107 -1.21 5.90 -13.47
CA ASP A 107 -2.41 5.07 -13.65
C ASP A 107 -2.61 4.02 -12.55
N LEU A 108 -1.68 3.93 -11.58
CA LEU A 108 -1.75 2.93 -10.52
C LEU A 108 -2.89 3.27 -9.55
N ILE A 109 -3.82 2.34 -9.44
CA ILE A 109 -4.84 2.34 -8.40
C ILE A 109 -4.24 1.66 -7.16
N LEU A 110 -4.13 2.42 -6.08
CA LEU A 110 -3.65 1.94 -4.79
C LEU A 110 -4.78 2.05 -3.76
N ASP A 111 -5.28 0.90 -3.35
CA ASP A 111 -6.28 0.73 -2.28
C ASP A 111 -5.89 -0.41 -1.34
N SER A 112 -6.72 -0.71 -0.34
CA SER A 112 -6.40 -1.76 0.64
C SER A 112 -6.35 -3.16 0.02
N ASP A 113 -7.16 -3.41 -1.02
CA ASP A 113 -7.23 -4.71 -1.70
C ASP A 113 -6.04 -4.96 -2.63
N SER A 114 -5.32 -3.90 -2.99
CA SER A 114 -4.05 -3.97 -3.72
C SER A 114 -2.84 -4.28 -2.83
N VAL A 115 -2.98 -4.26 -1.50
CA VAL A 115 -1.87 -4.48 -0.55
C VAL A 115 -1.89 -5.90 -0.01
N PHE A 116 -0.76 -6.60 -0.11
CA PHE A 116 -0.61 -7.98 0.32
C PHE A 116 0.52 -8.14 1.35
N MET A 117 0.18 -8.77 2.47
CA MET A 117 1.08 -9.04 3.58
C MET A 117 1.62 -10.47 3.49
N HIS A 118 2.94 -10.64 3.53
CA HIS A 118 3.51 -11.98 3.62
C HIS A 118 3.27 -12.56 5.02
N THR A 119 2.66 -13.73 5.07
CA THR A 119 2.20 -14.41 6.30
C THR A 119 3.32 -14.75 7.28
N LYS A 120 4.56 -14.95 6.81
CA LYS A 120 5.70 -15.35 7.65
C LYS A 120 6.78 -14.30 7.83
N GLU A 121 7.04 -13.49 6.80
CA GLU A 121 8.27 -12.67 6.71
C GLU A 121 7.99 -11.17 6.87
N ARG A 122 6.78 -10.79 7.28
CA ARG A 122 6.36 -9.42 7.63
C ARG A 122 6.73 -8.37 6.56
N TYR A 123 6.72 -8.75 5.28
CA TYR A 123 6.92 -7.82 4.18
C TYR A 123 5.67 -7.60 3.35
N VAL A 124 5.65 -6.46 2.65
CA VAL A 124 4.55 -6.05 1.79
C VAL A 124 4.90 -6.29 0.32
N LYS A 125 3.91 -6.79 -0.44
CA LYS A 125 3.86 -6.72 -1.91
C LYS A 125 2.57 -6.07 -2.36
N LEU A 126 2.60 -5.52 -3.57
CA LEU A 126 1.44 -4.87 -4.19
C LEU A 126 0.89 -5.72 -5.33
N ALA A 127 -0.43 -5.76 -5.49
CA ALA A 127 -1.04 -6.14 -6.76
C ALA A 127 -1.03 -4.90 -7.66
N PHE A 128 -0.44 -5.01 -8.84
CA PHE A 128 -0.48 -3.92 -9.80
C PHE A 128 -1.91 -3.78 -10.34
N GLU A 129 -2.55 -2.64 -10.12
CA GLU A 129 -3.88 -2.34 -10.64
C GLU A 129 -3.84 -1.01 -11.38
N SER A 130 -4.40 -0.99 -12.60
CA SER A 130 -4.40 0.18 -13.46
C SER A 130 -5.71 0.25 -14.23
N ARG A 131 -6.08 1.46 -14.63
CA ARG A 131 -7.25 1.72 -15.48
C ARG A 131 -6.94 2.83 -16.46
N ALA A 132 -7.24 2.62 -17.74
CA ALA A 132 -7.09 3.65 -18.75
C ALA A 132 -7.91 4.90 -18.38
N GLY A 133 -7.26 6.06 -18.40
CA GLY A 133 -7.88 7.35 -18.05
C GLY A 133 -8.03 7.61 -16.55
N TYR A 134 -7.60 6.69 -15.68
CA TYR A 134 -7.40 6.98 -14.26
C TYR A 134 -6.09 7.73 -14.11
N HIS A 135 -6.14 9.06 -14.01
CA HIS A 135 -4.95 9.87 -13.78
C HIS A 135 -5.04 10.50 -12.40
N GLN A 136 -4.42 9.83 -11.43
CA GLN A 136 -4.32 10.35 -10.07
C GLN A 136 -2.87 10.30 -9.61
N PRO A 137 -2.31 11.41 -9.10
CA PRO A 137 -0.96 11.39 -8.55
C PRO A 137 -0.83 10.28 -7.50
N LEU A 138 0.23 9.48 -7.61
CA LEU A 138 0.46 8.33 -6.72
C LEU A 138 0.46 8.73 -5.23
N GLN A 139 0.99 9.92 -4.92
CA GLN A 139 0.90 10.54 -3.61
C GLN A 139 -0.55 10.60 -3.10
N ARG A 140 -1.50 11.01 -3.95
CA ARG A 140 -2.91 11.11 -3.57
C ARG A 140 -3.54 9.74 -3.37
N SER A 141 -3.18 8.74 -4.18
CA SER A 141 -3.65 7.36 -4.00
C SER A 141 -3.11 6.77 -2.68
N PHE A 142 -1.84 7.03 -2.35
CA PHE A 142 -1.26 6.65 -1.05
C PHE A 142 -1.97 7.33 0.13
N LEU A 143 -2.19 8.64 0.06
CA LEU A 143 -2.90 9.36 1.12
C LEU A 143 -4.36 8.89 1.26
N ALA A 144 -5.01 8.49 0.17
CA ALA A 144 -6.35 7.91 0.23
C ALA A 144 -6.35 6.55 0.95
N LEU A 145 -5.37 5.68 0.67
CA LEU A 145 -5.17 4.43 1.40
C LEU A 145 -4.87 4.68 2.90
N LEU A 146 -4.03 5.66 3.20
CA LEU A 146 -3.76 6.04 4.60
C LEU A 146 -5.05 6.46 5.30
N ASN A 147 -5.83 7.33 4.66
CA ASN A 147 -7.10 7.81 5.19
C ASN A 147 -8.14 6.69 5.35
N SER A 148 -8.19 5.68 4.47
CA SER A 148 -9.16 4.59 4.63
C SER A 148 -8.90 3.74 5.87
N THR A 149 -7.63 3.60 6.29
CA THR A 149 -7.30 2.80 7.48
C THR A 149 -7.68 3.45 8.80
N THR A 150 -7.83 4.78 8.85
CA THR A 150 -8.25 5.48 10.08
C THR A 150 -9.66 5.10 10.50
N SER A 151 -10.53 4.83 9.52
CA SER A 151 -11.90 4.37 9.77
C SER A 151 -12.02 2.87 10.11
N ILE A 152 -10.97 2.09 9.85
CA ILE A 152 -10.98 0.63 10.04
C ILE A 152 -10.38 0.24 11.39
N ILE A 153 -9.47 1.06 11.91
CA ILE A 153 -8.62 0.73 13.05
C ILE A 153 -8.95 1.66 14.22
N ASP A 154 -9.47 1.09 15.31
CA ASP A 154 -9.75 1.80 16.56
C ASP A 154 -8.47 1.95 17.39
N ASP A 155 -7.54 2.76 16.90
CA ASP A 155 -6.30 3.14 17.58
C ASP A 155 -6.14 4.67 17.55
N GLU A 156 -6.18 5.29 18.72
CA GLU A 156 -6.08 6.75 18.87
C GLU A 156 -4.73 7.29 18.36
N GLN A 157 -3.64 6.55 18.58
CA GLN A 157 -2.31 6.96 18.12
C GLN A 157 -2.22 6.90 16.60
N TRP A 158 -2.79 5.86 15.99
CA TRP A 158 -2.88 5.74 14.54
C TRP A 158 -3.73 6.86 13.94
N SER A 159 -4.87 7.17 14.56
CA SER A 159 -5.76 8.25 14.13
C SER A 159 -5.05 9.61 14.15
N ILE A 160 -4.38 9.95 15.26
CA ILE A 160 -3.61 11.20 15.38
C ILE A 160 -2.47 11.24 14.34
N TYR A 161 -1.73 10.14 14.22
CA TYR A 161 -0.59 10.05 13.32
C TYR A 161 -1.00 10.23 11.85
N SER A 162 -2.01 9.47 11.41
CA SER A 162 -2.50 9.50 10.03
C SER A 162 -3.09 10.86 9.66
N GLU A 163 -3.87 11.48 10.56
CA GLU A 163 -4.37 12.85 10.39
C GLU A 163 -3.22 13.85 10.20
N GLU A 164 -2.17 13.74 11.01
CA GLU A 164 -1.03 14.66 10.92
C GLU A 164 -0.25 14.48 9.61
N ILE A 165 0.00 13.25 9.18
CA ILE A 165 0.64 12.99 7.88
C ILE A 165 -0.23 13.52 6.75
N LEU A 166 -1.55 13.32 6.79
CA LEU A 166 -2.48 13.84 5.78
C LEU A 166 -2.45 15.37 5.73
N ARG A 167 -2.39 16.03 6.89
CA ARG A 167 -2.33 17.49 7.02
C ARG A 167 -1.00 18.04 6.51
N GLN A 168 0.12 17.56 7.03
CA GLN A 168 1.47 18.02 6.64
C GLN A 168 1.75 17.75 5.17
N SER A 169 1.34 16.59 4.63
CA SER A 169 1.53 16.28 3.21
C SER A 169 0.80 17.25 2.28
N LYS A 170 -0.37 17.78 2.71
CA LYS A 170 -1.14 18.79 1.96
C LYS A 170 -0.54 20.18 2.10
N GLU A 171 -0.14 20.58 3.30
CA GLU A 171 0.38 21.92 3.58
C GLU A 171 1.78 22.14 3.00
N GLU A 172 2.66 21.15 3.16
CA GLU A 172 4.06 21.22 2.74
C GLU A 172 4.32 20.58 1.36
N ASN A 173 3.27 20.05 0.72
CA ASN A 173 3.32 19.40 -0.59
C ASN A 173 4.39 18.28 -0.67
N TRP A 174 4.40 17.37 0.31
CA TRP A 174 5.40 16.31 0.38
C TRP A 174 5.20 15.23 -0.68
N GLY A 175 6.21 15.00 -1.53
CA GLY A 175 6.28 13.78 -2.34
C GLY A 175 6.44 12.50 -1.50
N LEU A 176 6.35 11.33 -2.13
CA LEU A 176 6.43 10.01 -1.46
C LEU A 176 7.67 9.85 -0.58
N THR A 177 8.83 10.34 -1.03
CA THR A 177 10.08 10.34 -0.25
C THR A 177 9.98 11.16 1.04
N GLY A 178 9.33 12.32 0.98
CA GLY A 178 9.09 13.17 2.16
C GLY A 178 8.18 12.48 3.18
N ILE A 179 7.10 11.88 2.68
CA ILE A 179 6.17 11.09 3.50
C ILE A 179 6.87 9.89 4.14
N LEU A 180 7.71 9.16 3.40
CA LEU A 180 8.47 8.01 3.91
C LEU A 180 9.42 8.42 5.03
N LYS A 181 10.15 9.51 4.85
CA LYS A 181 11.05 10.06 5.87
C LYS A 181 10.28 10.34 7.16
N LYS A 182 9.15 11.06 7.07
CA LYS A 182 8.36 11.40 8.24
C LYS A 182 7.73 10.18 8.92
N THR A 183 7.23 9.23 8.13
CA THR A 183 6.68 7.96 8.62
C THR A 183 7.70 7.18 9.43
N THR A 184 8.94 7.11 8.93
CA THR A 184 10.03 6.40 9.61
C THR A 184 10.47 7.10 10.90
N GLU A 185 10.51 8.44 10.90
CA GLU A 185 10.82 9.23 12.10
C GLU A 185 9.76 9.03 13.19
N GLN A 186 8.48 9.08 12.80
CA GLN A 186 7.37 8.93 13.74
C GLN A 186 7.23 7.49 14.26
N SER A 187 7.45 6.47 13.41
CA SER A 187 7.42 5.08 13.87
C SER A 187 8.44 4.84 14.99
N ARG A 188 9.63 5.45 14.88
CA ARG A 188 10.65 5.37 15.92
C ARG A 188 10.18 6.03 17.21
N TYR A 189 9.55 7.20 17.10
CA TYR A 189 9.01 7.92 18.25
C TYR A 189 7.90 7.15 18.98
N ILE A 190 6.97 6.51 18.24
CA ILE A 190 5.91 5.63 18.81
C ILE A 190 6.54 4.48 19.62
N LEU A 191 7.62 3.89 19.11
CA LEU A 191 8.30 2.74 19.74
C LEU A 191 9.13 3.14 20.96
N GLU A 192 9.76 4.32 20.94
CA GLU A 192 10.74 4.73 21.96
C GLU A 192 10.14 5.49 23.15
N ARG A 193 8.95 6.10 22.99
CA ARG A 193 8.31 6.89 24.05
C ARG A 193 6.82 6.58 24.08
N LYS A 194 6.27 6.37 25.29
CA LYS A 194 4.82 6.49 25.51
C LYS A 194 4.40 7.83 24.91
N TRP A 195 3.62 7.77 23.84
CA TRP A 195 3.20 8.88 22.99
C TRP A 195 2.74 10.09 23.82
N PRO A 196 3.08 11.33 23.44
CA PRO A 196 2.62 12.50 24.16
C PRO A 196 1.13 12.71 23.89
N GLU A 197 0.40 13.17 24.90
CA GLU A 197 -1.00 13.55 24.76
C GLU A 197 -1.17 14.55 23.59
N ARG A 198 -2.31 14.44 22.90
CA ARG A 198 -2.71 15.06 21.62
C ARG A 198 -2.32 16.55 21.44
N GLU A 199 -2.12 17.27 22.54
CA GLU A 199 -1.73 18.68 22.58
C GLU A 199 -0.29 18.96 22.11
N ASN A 200 0.64 18.01 22.28
CA ASN A 200 2.06 18.23 21.96
C ASN A 200 2.40 18.14 20.46
N PHE A 201 1.52 17.55 19.64
CA PHE A 201 1.74 17.41 18.19
C PHE A 201 1.46 18.70 17.41
N ARG A 202 0.52 19.53 17.89
CA ARG A 202 0.14 20.80 17.23
C ARG A 202 1.23 21.88 17.33
N ALA A 203 2.22 21.71 18.22
CA ALA A 203 3.19 22.73 18.54
C ALA A 203 4.48 22.70 17.69
N GLY A 204 4.67 21.71 16.80
CA GLY A 204 5.83 21.70 15.89
C GLY A 204 7.21 21.78 16.56
N ALA A 205 7.36 21.31 17.81
CA ALA A 205 8.60 21.49 18.56
C ALA A 205 9.33 20.16 18.81
N PRO A 206 10.51 19.94 18.21
CA PRO A 206 11.53 19.14 18.86
C PRO A 206 11.98 19.88 20.13
N GLY A 207 11.64 19.33 21.28
CA GLY A 207 12.11 19.81 22.57
C GLY A 207 13.64 19.76 22.65
N GLN A 208 14.22 20.94 22.70
CA GLN A 208 15.57 21.19 23.22
C GLN A 208 15.66 20.59 24.63
N ILE A 209 16.69 19.78 24.87
CA ILE A 209 17.22 19.50 26.21
C ILE A 209 18.36 20.50 26.42
#